data_AF-W2CZW2-F1
#
_entry.id   AF-W2CZW2-F1
#
_cell.length_a   1.000
_cell.length_b   1.000
_cell.length_c   1.000
_cell.angle_alpha   90.00
_cell.angle_beta   90.00
_cell.angle_gamma   90.00
#
_symmetry.space_group_name_H-M   'P 1'
#
loop_
_entity.id
_entity.type
_entity.pdbx_description
1 polymer ?
#
loop_
_entity_poly.entity_id
_entity_poly.type
_entity_poly.pdbx_seq_one_letter_code
_entity_poly.pdbx_strand_id
1 'polypeptide(L)'
;PRLLHVLDQLAVPATFFCVGDNVRRYPEAYRAILASGHTVGNHTYHHIRGFRLPASDYMADVRLAAELIDSPLFRPPHGRLTPAQQAALRAAGYRLIM
;
A
#
# COMPACT_ATOMS: atom_id res chain seq x y z
N PRO A 1 0.76 -11.80 12.74
CA PRO A 1 1.75 -12.39 13.69
C PRO A 1 2.47 -13.64 13.17
N ARG A 2 1.76 -14.69 12.72
CA ARG A 2 2.42 -15.95 12.27
C ARG A 2 3.35 -15.77 11.07
N LEU A 3 2.93 -15.00 10.06
CA LEU A 3 3.77 -14.74 8.88
C LEU A 3 5.05 -13.96 9.23
N LEU A 4 4.92 -12.90 10.05
CA LEU A 4 6.08 -12.11 10.50
C LEU A 4 7.09 -12.97 11.23
N HIS A 5 6.63 -13.83 12.15
CA HIS A 5 7.51 -14.74 12.87
C HIS A 5 8.31 -15.66 11.95
N VAL A 6 7.67 -16.21 10.90
CA VAL A 6 8.37 -17.06 9.92
C VAL A 6 9.40 -16.25 9.12
N LEU A 7 9.08 -15.03 8.70
CA LEU A 7 10.02 -14.17 7.98
C LEU A 7 11.23 -13.80 8.85
N ASP A 8 10.99 -13.49 10.12
CA ASP A 8 12.03 -13.16 11.09
C ASP A 8 12.94 -14.38 11.34
N GLN A 9 12.37 -15.58 11.53
CA GLN A 9 13.14 -16.82 11.70
C GLN A 9 14.02 -17.15 10.49
N LEU A 10 13.54 -16.84 9.28
CA LEU A 10 14.27 -17.08 8.05
C LEU A 10 15.21 -15.92 7.67
N ALA A 11 15.21 -14.82 8.44
CA ALA A 11 15.91 -13.58 8.13
C ALA A 11 15.61 -13.05 6.71
N VAL A 12 14.36 -13.21 6.25
CA VAL A 12 13.94 -12.80 4.90
C VAL A 12 13.19 -11.46 4.97
N PRO A 13 13.70 -10.39 4.35
CA PRO A 13 12.99 -9.13 4.28
C PRO A 13 11.80 -9.25 3.31
N ALA A 14 10.69 -8.58 3.64
CA ALA A 14 9.51 -8.50 2.81
C ALA A 14 9.01 -7.07 2.68
N THR A 15 8.19 -6.83 1.65
CA THR A 15 7.43 -5.59 1.47
C THR A 15 5.93 -5.87 1.59
N PHE A 16 5.25 -5.17 2.49
CA PHE A 16 3.82 -5.31 2.73
C PHE A 16 3.05 -4.15 2.10
N PHE A 17 2.24 -4.44 1.08
CA PHE A 17 1.34 -3.45 0.50
C PHE A 17 0.05 -3.39 1.32
N CYS A 18 -0.05 -2.38 2.17
CA CYS A 18 -1.09 -2.25 3.18
C CYS A 18 -2.31 -1.48 2.63
N VAL A 19 -3.50 -1.97 2.99
CA VAL A 19 -4.77 -1.29 2.73
C VAL A 19 -5.06 -0.36 3.90
N GLY A 20 -5.36 0.91 3.61
CA GLY A 20 -5.53 1.95 4.65
C GLY A 20 -6.57 1.60 5.72
N ASP A 21 -7.74 1.08 5.34
CA ASP A 21 -8.76 0.68 6.31
C ASP A 21 -8.29 -0.47 7.23
N ASN A 22 -7.43 -1.37 6.74
CA ASN A 22 -6.82 -2.41 7.58
C ASN A 22 -5.80 -1.82 8.56
N VAL A 23 -5.02 -0.82 8.13
CA VAL A 23 -4.08 -0.12 9.02
C VAL A 23 -4.84 0.61 10.15
N ARG A 24 -5.96 1.25 9.81
CA ARG A 24 -6.84 1.90 10.80
C ARG A 24 -7.45 0.90 11.79
N ARG A 25 -7.92 -0.25 11.31
CA ARG A 25 -8.57 -1.28 12.14
C ARG A 25 -7.59 -2.07 12.99
N TYR A 26 -6.37 -2.30 12.50
CA TYR A 26 -5.35 -3.14 13.12
C TYR A 26 -3.99 -2.44 13.20
N PRO A 27 -3.90 -1.29 13.90
CA PRO A 27 -2.66 -0.49 13.95
C PRO A 27 -1.50 -1.25 14.61
N GLU A 28 -1.78 -2.19 15.51
CA GLU A 28 -0.78 -3.07 16.11
C GLU A 28 -0.12 -4.01 15.11
N ALA A 29 -0.87 -4.52 14.12
CA ALA A 29 -0.31 -5.37 13.07
C ALA A 29 0.61 -4.56 12.16
N TYR A 30 0.21 -3.33 11.80
CA TYR A 30 1.04 -2.42 11.01
C TYR A 30 2.34 -2.04 11.74
N ARG A 31 2.24 -1.68 13.03
CA ARG A 31 3.44 -1.40 13.86
C ARG A 31 4.37 -2.60 13.98
N ALA A 32 3.82 -3.81 14.08
CA ALA A 32 4.64 -5.02 14.13
C ALA A 32 5.44 -5.24 12.84
N ILE A 33 4.86 -4.97 11.66
CA ILE A 33 5.57 -5.04 10.38
C ILE A 33 6.79 -4.10 10.39
N LEU A 34 6.60 -2.86 10.83
CA LEU A 34 7.67 -1.86 10.90
C LEU A 34 8.74 -2.23 11.93
N ALA A 35 8.32 -2.73 13.11
CA ALA A 35 9.23 -3.12 14.18
C ALA A 35 10.11 -4.33 13.80
N SER A 36 9.61 -5.25 12.97
CA SER A 36 10.38 -6.36 12.39
C SER A 36 11.33 -5.91 11.25
N GLY A 37 11.40 -4.61 10.93
CA GLY A 37 12.31 -4.08 9.91
C GLY A 37 11.88 -4.35 8.47
N HIS A 38 10.62 -4.74 8.25
CA HIS A 38 10.08 -4.91 6.91
C HIS A 38 9.68 -3.57 6.28
N THR A 39 9.59 -3.56 4.95
CA THR A 39 9.13 -2.39 4.19
C THR A 39 7.61 -2.41 4.05
N VAL A 40 6.99 -1.24 3.97
CA VAL A 40 5.56 -1.09 3.69
C VAL A 40 5.34 -0.30 2.39
N GLY A 41 4.20 -0.51 1.75
CA GLY A 41 3.76 0.23 0.58
C GLY A 41 2.26 0.49 0.62
N ASN A 42 1.81 1.49 -0.12
CA ASN A 42 0.41 1.87 -0.19
C ASN A 42 -0.35 0.96 -1.19
N HIS A 43 -1.48 0.42 -0.75
CA HIS A 43 -2.37 -0.44 -1.54
C HIS A 43 -3.80 0.11 -1.62
N THR A 44 -3.95 1.43 -1.66
CA THR A 44 -5.21 2.18 -1.55
C THR A 44 -5.87 2.05 -0.16
N TYR A 45 -6.87 2.87 0.13
CA TYR A 45 -7.53 2.87 1.43
C TYR A 45 -8.65 1.82 1.48
N HIS A 46 -9.48 1.74 0.45
CA HIS A 46 -10.63 0.82 0.41
C HIS A 46 -10.42 -0.39 -0.52
N HIS A 47 -9.19 -0.61 -1.03
CA HIS A 47 -8.91 -1.68 -1.99
C HIS A 47 -9.81 -1.61 -3.25
N ILE A 48 -9.93 -0.40 -3.79
CA ILE A 48 -10.85 -0.10 -4.90
C ILE A 48 -10.35 -0.63 -6.24
N ARG A 49 -11.29 -1.06 -7.09
CA ARG A 49 -11.04 -1.39 -8.50
C ARG A 49 -10.83 -0.12 -9.31
N GLY A 50 -9.61 0.42 -9.27
CA GLY A 50 -9.26 1.72 -9.86
C GLY A 50 -9.70 1.88 -11.32
N PHE A 51 -9.61 0.85 -12.15
CA PHE A 51 -9.98 0.91 -13.57
C PHE A 51 -11.48 1.17 -13.86
N ARG A 52 -12.34 1.20 -12.84
CA ARG A 52 -13.76 1.58 -12.96
C ARG A 52 -14.06 3.00 -12.48
N LEU A 53 -13.03 3.74 -12.07
CA LEU A 53 -13.16 5.05 -11.43
C LEU A 53 -12.35 6.11 -12.18
N PRO A 54 -12.79 7.38 -12.14
CA PRO A 54 -11.96 8.51 -12.54
C PRO A 54 -10.62 8.52 -11.77
N ALA A 55 -9.58 9.08 -12.40
CA ALA A 55 -8.27 9.18 -11.77
C ALA A 55 -8.30 10.07 -10.51
N SER A 56 -9.17 11.08 -10.44
CA SER A 56 -9.37 11.93 -9.26
C SER A 56 -9.80 11.13 -8.05
N ASP A 57 -10.82 10.30 -8.20
CA ASP A 57 -11.45 9.55 -7.11
C ASP A 57 -10.50 8.45 -6.64
N TYR A 58 -9.82 7.81 -7.59
CA TYR A 58 -8.76 6.86 -7.28
C TYR A 58 -7.63 7.52 -6.47
N MET A 59 -7.16 8.70 -6.88
CA MET A 59 -6.10 9.40 -6.17
C MET A 59 -6.56 9.95 -4.81
N ALA A 60 -7.84 10.25 -4.61
CA ALA A 60 -8.37 10.60 -3.30
C ALA A 60 -8.25 9.41 -2.33
N ASP A 61 -8.59 8.21 -2.77
CA ASP A 61 -8.44 6.98 -1.97
C ASP A 61 -6.97 6.64 -1.67
N VAL A 62 -6.08 6.87 -2.65
CA VAL A 62 -4.63 6.71 -2.46
C VAL A 62 -4.09 7.67 -1.40
N ARG A 63 -4.50 8.95 -1.44
CA ARG A 63 -4.08 9.97 -0.47
C ARG A 63 -4.60 9.66 0.93
N LEU A 64 -5.85 9.20 1.04
CA LEU A 64 -6.40 8.78 2.32
C LEU A 64 -5.59 7.63 2.95
N ALA A 65 -5.11 6.69 2.15
CA ALA A 65 -4.18 5.66 2.64
C ALA A 65 -2.81 6.23 3.03
N ALA A 66 -2.34 7.28 2.35
CA ALA A 66 -1.06 7.93 2.63
C ALA A 66 -1.04 8.65 3.99
N GLU A 67 -2.19 9.03 4.52
CA GLU A 67 -2.30 9.57 5.89
C GLU A 67 -1.90 8.55 6.96
N LEU A 68 -1.97 7.25 6.64
CA LEU A 68 -1.65 6.14 7.55
C LEU A 68 -0.40 5.37 7.13
N ILE A 69 0.03 5.50 5.88
CA ILE A 69 1.10 4.70 5.27
C ILE A 69 2.10 5.66 4.62
N ASP A 70 3.15 6.00 5.37
CA ASP A 70 4.25 6.81 4.87
C ASP A 70 5.21 5.93 4.05
N SER A 71 4.99 5.87 2.73
CA SER A 71 5.84 5.12 1.81
C SER A 71 5.74 5.66 0.39
N PRO A 72 6.87 5.75 -0.34
CA PRO A 72 6.87 6.05 -1.77
C PRO A 72 6.47 4.84 -2.63
N LEU A 73 6.30 3.65 -2.06
CA LEU A 73 5.95 2.45 -2.82
C LEU A 73 4.44 2.34 -2.98
N PHE A 74 3.99 2.05 -4.20
CA PHE A 74 2.58 1.84 -4.50
C PHE A 74 2.38 0.59 -5.34
N ARG A 75 1.40 -0.24 -4.96
CA ARG A 75 0.92 -1.35 -5.81
C ARG A 75 -0.57 -1.16 -6.03
N PRO A 76 -1.07 -1.22 -7.27
CA PRO A 76 -2.50 -1.08 -7.52
C PRO A 76 -3.26 -2.35 -7.09
N PRO A 77 -4.44 -2.22 -6.46
CA PRO A 77 -5.35 -3.34 -6.27
C PRO A 77 -5.62 -4.04 -7.62
N HIS A 78 -5.59 -5.37 -7.60
CA HIS A 78 -5.79 -6.21 -8.78
C HIS A 78 -4.76 -6.04 -9.91
N GLY A 79 -3.64 -5.34 -9.68
CA GLY A 79 -2.57 -5.22 -10.67
C GLY A 79 -2.96 -4.43 -11.92
N ARG A 80 -3.93 -3.50 -11.83
CA ARG A 80 -4.42 -2.74 -13.00
C ARG A 80 -4.52 -1.25 -12.69
N LEU A 81 -4.04 -0.44 -13.63
CA LEU A 81 -4.15 1.02 -13.63
C LEU A 81 -4.55 1.49 -15.03
N THR A 82 -5.25 2.60 -15.12
CA THR A 82 -5.39 3.34 -16.38
C THR A 82 -4.15 4.22 -16.61
N PRO A 83 -3.84 4.64 -17.86
CA PRO A 83 -2.74 5.56 -18.13
C PRO A 83 -2.81 6.86 -17.32
N ALA A 84 -4.03 7.40 -17.13
CA ALA A 84 -4.26 8.59 -16.33
C ALA A 84 -3.92 8.36 -14.84
N GLN A 85 -4.28 7.22 -14.28
CA GLN A 85 -3.93 6.87 -12.89
C GLN A 85 -2.42 6.65 -12.73
N GLN A 86 -1.79 5.97 -13.69
CA GLN A 86 -0.35 5.77 -13.69
C GLN A 86 0.41 7.11 -13.73
N ALA A 87 -0.02 8.04 -14.57
CA ALA A 87 0.58 9.38 -14.65
C ALA A 87 0.38 10.15 -13.33
N ALA A 88 -0.84 10.14 -12.78
CA ALA A 88 -1.14 10.84 -11.53
C ALA A 88 -0.35 10.30 -10.32
N LEU A 89 -0.23 8.97 -10.20
CA LEU A 89 0.57 8.34 -9.14
C LEU A 89 2.06 8.71 -9.24
N ARG A 90 2.63 8.69 -10.45
CA ARG A 90 4.03 9.07 -10.67
C ARG A 90 4.26 10.55 -10.37
N ALA A 91 3.35 11.41 -10.79
CA ALA A 91 3.40 12.84 -10.46
C ALA A 91 3.29 13.10 -8.96
N ALA A 92 2.57 12.24 -8.22
CA ALA A 92 2.51 12.26 -6.76
C ALA A 92 3.73 11.64 -6.05
N GLY A 93 4.76 11.22 -6.80
CA GLY A 93 6.02 10.69 -6.24
C GLY A 93 6.04 9.19 -5.98
N TYR A 94 5.00 8.44 -6.36
CA TYR A 94 4.96 6.99 -6.13
C TYR A 94 5.83 6.21 -7.12
N ARG A 95 6.57 5.24 -6.59
CA ARG A 95 7.18 4.14 -7.33
C ARG A 95 6.17 2.99 -7.45
N LEU A 96 5.72 2.74 -8.67
CA LEU A 96 4.77 1.68 -8.97
C LEU A 96 5.44 0.30 -8.99
N ILE A 97 4.90 -0.64 -8.23
CA ILE A 97 5.34 -2.03 -8.15
C ILE A 97 4.20 -2.93 -8.63
N MET A 98 4.46 -3.68 -9.70
CA MET A 98 3.50 -4.64 -10.29
C MET A 98 3.73 -6.06 -9.79
#